data_AF-A0A5C9AT81-F1
#
_entry.id   AF-A0A5C9AT81-F1
#
_cell.length_a   1.000
_cell.length_b   1.000
_cell.length_c   1.000
_cell.angle_alpha   90.00
_cell.angle_beta   90.00
_cell.angle_gamma   90.00
#
_symmetry.space_group_name_H-M   'P 1'
#
loop_
_entity.id
_entity.type
_entity.pdbx_description
1 polymer ?
#
loop_
_entity_poly.entity_id
_entity_poly.type
_entity_poly.pdbx_seq_one_letter_code
_entity_poly.pdbx_strand_id
1 'polypeptide(L)'
;MRNPFLGALLALTLALAPLAGAATDAEAASAARATAKSTADHAAFKVLQQPFKSGPEVTRACLTCHTEAAKQVHKSKHWTWEFLNPETQQRLGKKHVINNFCTAVPSNYEFCTACHVGYGWKDEKFDFTAQENVDCLVCHDTTGTYRKIPGLAGHPPYQDMEFPPKSGRIAKATDLGKVARAVGKSSRDTCGACHFLGGGGDAVKHGDLDTSLKKPGKYLDVHMAKDGLNFTCGTCHMTSGHDVPGSRYGVTVAKSDAARMHMRGRAEGNPATCESCHGDKPHKARQADRLNSHATKLACQTCHIPEFARAQPTKMKWDWSTAGKMDEKGKPFKLKDSSGHESYDSRKGDFSYESNVIPTYVWFNGEVQYTLRETRLDPSKVVEINRFEGSPDDGKSKVWPIKRFVGKQPYDIGNNQLVVFHTYGQDDSALWSNFNWDKAIEYGMREIGAEYSGKFAFVSTEMSWPITHMVAPKADALACRQCHTPPGRLDNVPGLYIPGRHGNALMDTLGWSLAGLTLLGVLGHGAGRIFASRKAKPHEGEGK
;
A
#
# COMPACT_ATOMS: atom_id res chain seq x y z
N MET A 1 -67.72 -15.79 42.38
CA MET A 1 -68.41 -17.10 42.43
C MET A 1 -67.58 -18.06 41.58
N ARG A 2 -67.10 -19.24 41.96
CA ARG A 2 -67.05 -20.05 43.18
C ARG A 2 -65.84 -21.00 42.97
N ASN A 3 -64.96 -21.13 43.97
CA ASN A 3 -63.86 -22.12 44.09
C ASN A 3 -64.45 -23.55 44.30
N PRO A 4 -63.71 -24.71 44.25
CA PRO A 4 -62.52 -24.98 45.10
C PRO A 4 -61.47 -26.10 44.74
N PHE A 5 -60.24 -25.93 45.27
CA PHE A 5 -59.35 -26.86 46.03
C PHE A 5 -58.75 -28.23 45.54
N LEU A 6 -57.55 -28.48 46.11
CA LEU A 6 -56.78 -29.73 46.39
C LEU A 6 -56.01 -30.36 45.20
N GLY A 7 -54.75 -30.80 45.30
CA GLY A 7 -53.85 -31.09 46.42
C GLY A 7 -53.18 -32.47 46.21
N ALA A 8 -51.88 -32.55 46.50
CA ALA A 8 -51.04 -33.75 46.73
C ALA A 8 -50.34 -34.44 45.53
N LEU A 9 -49.02 -34.19 45.45
CA LEU A 9 -47.99 -35.10 44.94
C LEU A 9 -47.84 -36.30 45.89
N LEU A 10 -47.72 -37.51 45.34
CA LEU A 10 -47.10 -38.65 46.03
C LEU A 10 -46.19 -39.42 45.07
N ALA A 11 -44.99 -39.75 45.55
CA ALA A 11 -43.94 -40.47 44.86
C ALA A 11 -44.17 -41.99 44.88
N LEU A 12 -43.68 -42.70 43.87
CA LEU A 12 -43.12 -44.05 44.05
C LEU A 12 -42.04 -44.35 43.02
N THR A 13 -40.83 -44.58 43.52
CA THR A 13 -39.64 -45.08 42.84
C THR A 13 -39.75 -46.58 42.57
N LEU A 14 -39.33 -47.05 41.38
CA LEU A 14 -38.74 -48.39 41.21
C LEU A 14 -37.72 -48.36 40.07
N ALA A 15 -36.56 -48.98 40.33
CA ALA A 15 -35.33 -48.91 39.55
C ALA A 15 -35.31 -49.86 38.33
N LEU A 16 -34.63 -49.44 37.25
CA LEU A 16 -33.98 -50.35 36.30
C LEU A 16 -32.58 -49.80 35.96
N ALA A 17 -31.58 -50.68 36.09
CA ALA A 17 -30.17 -50.43 35.87
C ALA A 17 -29.81 -50.15 34.40
N PRO A 18 -28.77 -49.35 34.10
CA PRO A 18 -28.28 -49.19 32.75
C PRO A 18 -27.27 -50.29 32.39
N LEU A 19 -27.57 -51.05 31.34
CA LEU A 19 -26.59 -51.87 30.63
C LEU A 19 -25.63 -50.94 29.88
N ALA A 20 -24.37 -50.93 30.32
CA ALA A 20 -23.27 -50.29 29.62
C ALA A 20 -23.00 -51.05 28.30
N GLY A 21 -23.43 -50.46 27.18
CA GLY A 21 -22.96 -50.83 25.85
C GLY A 21 -21.62 -50.17 25.59
N ALA A 22 -20.56 -50.97 25.47
CA ALA A 22 -19.25 -50.53 25.04
C ALA A 22 -19.33 -49.99 23.61
N ALA A 23 -19.37 -48.67 23.47
CA ALA A 23 -19.06 -48.01 22.21
C ALA A 23 -17.57 -48.26 21.93
N THR A 24 -17.31 -48.96 20.83
CA THR A 24 -15.97 -49.32 20.39
C THR A 24 -15.16 -48.06 20.07
N ASP A 25 -13.86 -48.08 20.38
CA ASP A 25 -12.88 -47.01 20.17
C ASP A 25 -12.74 -46.51 18.70
N ALA A 26 -13.55 -47.03 17.78
CA ALA A 26 -13.59 -46.66 16.38
C ALA A 26 -14.37 -45.36 16.09
N GLU A 27 -15.37 -44.99 16.91
CA GLU A 27 -16.12 -43.74 16.72
C GLU A 27 -15.38 -42.50 17.27
N ALA A 28 -14.52 -42.67 18.28
CA ALA A 28 -13.64 -41.61 18.78
C ALA A 28 -12.45 -41.31 17.83
N ALA A 29 -12.10 -42.25 16.94
CA ALA A 29 -11.07 -42.07 15.91
C ALA A 29 -11.56 -41.32 14.65
N SER A 30 -12.87 -41.05 14.56
CA SER A 30 -13.52 -40.32 13.45
C SER A 30 -13.55 -38.79 13.64
N ALA A 31 -13.00 -38.27 14.75
CA ALA A 31 -12.47 -36.92 14.79
C ALA A 31 -11.18 -36.86 13.94
N ALA A 32 -11.36 -37.11 12.64
CA ALA A 32 -10.34 -37.14 11.64
C ALA A 32 -9.58 -35.81 11.70
N ARG A 33 -8.36 -35.91 12.23
CA ARG A 33 -7.20 -35.07 11.95
C ARG A 33 -7.56 -33.96 10.96
N ALA A 34 -7.69 -32.73 11.45
CA ALA A 34 -7.54 -31.57 10.60
C ALA A 34 -6.30 -31.83 9.74
N THR A 35 -6.50 -32.00 8.42
CA THR A 35 -5.42 -32.29 7.49
C THR A 35 -4.32 -31.27 7.73
N ALA A 36 -3.12 -31.73 8.10
CA ALA A 36 -2.03 -30.83 8.44
C ALA A 36 -1.83 -29.83 7.28
N LYS A 37 -2.00 -28.52 7.56
CA LYS A 37 -1.92 -27.45 6.55
C LYS A 37 -0.51 -27.24 5.99
N SER A 38 0.48 -27.92 6.56
CA SER A 38 1.90 -27.86 6.26
C SER A 38 2.44 -29.29 6.28
N THR A 39 3.47 -29.55 5.48
CA THR A 39 4.21 -30.82 5.47
C THR A 39 5.24 -30.92 6.59
N ALA A 40 5.48 -29.83 7.32
CA ALA A 40 6.42 -29.78 8.45
C ALA A 40 5.78 -29.10 9.67
N ASP A 41 6.03 -29.68 10.85
CA ASP A 41 5.75 -29.09 12.15
C ASP A 41 7.06 -28.56 12.76
N HIS A 42 7.18 -27.24 12.84
CA HIS A 42 8.39 -26.59 13.33
C HIS A 42 8.63 -26.82 14.83
N ALA A 43 7.59 -27.13 15.62
CA ALA A 43 7.75 -27.45 17.03
C ALA A 43 8.48 -28.79 17.24
N ALA A 44 8.42 -29.70 16.27
CA ALA A 44 9.05 -31.02 16.34
C ALA A 44 10.55 -31.01 16.01
N PHE A 45 11.09 -29.95 15.40
CA PHE A 45 12.51 -29.90 15.05
C PHE A 45 13.37 -29.61 16.27
N LYS A 46 14.26 -30.56 16.62
CA LYS A 46 15.23 -30.42 17.73
C LYS A 46 16.08 -29.15 17.62
N VAL A 47 16.46 -28.76 16.40
CA VAL A 47 17.25 -27.54 16.14
C VAL A 47 16.51 -26.25 16.54
N LEU A 48 15.18 -26.27 16.68
CA LEU A 48 14.35 -25.13 17.12
C LEU A 48 13.92 -25.22 18.59
N GLN A 49 14.30 -26.29 19.29
CA GLN A 49 14.02 -26.49 20.73
C GLN A 49 15.14 -25.96 21.64
N GLN A 50 16.29 -25.63 21.06
CA GLN A 50 17.41 -25.01 21.78
C GLN A 50 17.09 -23.55 22.18
N PRO A 51 17.76 -23.01 23.21
CA PRO A 51 17.68 -21.58 23.52
C PRO A 51 18.36 -20.74 22.43
N PHE A 52 17.76 -19.61 22.08
CA PHE A 52 18.31 -18.64 21.14
C PHE A 52 18.55 -17.30 21.83
N LYS A 53 19.75 -16.74 21.66
CA LYS A 53 20.16 -15.44 22.20
C LYS A 53 19.97 -14.30 21.20
N SER A 54 19.86 -14.61 19.91
CA SER A 54 19.73 -13.60 18.86
C SER A 54 18.94 -14.11 17.65
N GLY A 55 18.38 -13.18 16.87
CA GLY A 55 17.74 -13.45 15.59
C GLY A 55 18.65 -14.22 14.62
N PRO A 56 19.93 -13.83 14.42
CA PRO A 56 20.84 -14.58 13.56
C PRO A 56 21.10 -16.04 13.98
N GLU A 57 21.04 -16.37 15.28
CA GLU A 57 21.09 -17.77 15.72
C GLU A 57 19.87 -18.57 15.26
N VAL A 58 18.67 -17.96 15.30
CA VAL A 58 17.46 -18.58 14.76
C VAL A 58 17.61 -18.78 13.25
N THR A 59 18.08 -17.77 12.52
CA THR A 59 18.27 -17.88 11.07
C THR A 59 19.27 -18.98 10.72
N ARG A 60 20.39 -19.12 11.45
CA ARG A 60 21.31 -20.25 11.26
C ARG A 60 20.62 -21.61 11.43
N ALA A 61 19.73 -21.74 12.43
CA ALA A 61 18.93 -22.96 12.61
C ALA A 61 17.94 -23.19 11.45
N CYS A 62 17.29 -22.13 10.93
CA CYS A 62 16.40 -22.24 9.76
C CYS A 62 17.16 -22.70 8.51
N LEU A 63 18.39 -22.20 8.30
CA LEU A 63 19.20 -22.48 7.13
C LEU A 63 19.71 -23.92 7.05
N THR A 64 19.65 -24.71 8.13
CA THR A 64 19.98 -26.15 8.06
C THR A 64 18.98 -26.95 7.22
N CYS A 65 17.78 -26.41 6.99
CA CYS A 65 16.73 -27.03 6.18
C CYS A 65 16.30 -26.16 4.99
N HIS A 66 16.33 -24.83 5.14
CA HIS A 66 15.94 -23.86 4.09
C HIS A 66 17.15 -23.28 3.36
N THR A 67 17.99 -24.14 2.80
CA THR A 67 19.35 -23.80 2.31
C THR A 67 19.41 -22.73 1.21
N GLU A 68 18.32 -22.51 0.47
CA GLU A 68 18.24 -21.51 -0.60
C GLU A 68 17.45 -20.25 -0.22
N ALA A 69 16.76 -20.25 0.93
CA ALA A 69 15.83 -19.17 1.27
C ALA A 69 16.53 -17.83 1.47
N ALA A 70 17.67 -17.79 2.19
CA ALA A 70 18.42 -16.54 2.35
C ALA A 70 18.93 -16.00 1.01
N LYS A 71 19.49 -16.87 0.15
CA LYS A 71 19.96 -16.47 -1.20
C LYS A 71 18.83 -15.91 -2.07
N GLN A 72 17.63 -16.45 -1.93
CA GLN A 72 16.43 -15.93 -2.59
C GLN A 72 16.05 -14.55 -2.06
N VAL A 73 15.98 -14.40 -0.73
CA VAL A 73 15.72 -13.11 -0.08
C VAL A 73 16.76 -12.06 -0.46
N HIS A 74 18.04 -12.43 -0.56
CA HIS A 74 19.13 -11.52 -0.93
C HIS A 74 18.94 -10.84 -2.30
N LYS A 75 18.23 -11.49 -3.21
CA LYS A 75 17.93 -10.95 -4.55
C LYS A 75 16.72 -10.01 -4.56
N SER A 76 15.93 -10.00 -3.48
CA SER A 76 14.70 -9.23 -3.40
C SER A 76 14.93 -7.76 -3.03
N LYS A 77 13.98 -6.91 -3.43
CA LYS A 77 13.93 -5.48 -3.02
C LYS A 77 13.77 -5.32 -1.50
N HIS A 78 13.23 -6.33 -0.81
CA HIS A 78 13.08 -6.30 0.64
C HIS A 78 14.44 -6.35 1.35
N TRP A 79 15.39 -7.10 0.80
CA TRP A 79 16.76 -7.19 1.32
C TRP A 79 17.62 -6.03 0.86
N THR A 80 17.69 -5.78 -0.44
CA THR A 80 18.62 -4.77 -0.98
C THR A 80 18.17 -3.34 -0.68
N TRP A 81 16.85 -3.13 -0.54
CA TRP A 81 16.23 -1.80 -0.60
C TRP A 81 16.62 -1.01 -1.86
N GLU A 82 16.94 -1.71 -2.95
CA GLU A 82 17.31 -1.14 -4.23
C GLU A 82 16.36 -1.59 -5.34
N PHE A 83 16.18 -0.74 -6.34
CA PHE A 83 15.47 -1.03 -7.58
C PHE A 83 16.10 -0.22 -8.70
N LEU A 84 16.72 -0.88 -9.68
CA LEU A 84 17.14 -0.21 -10.91
C LEU A 84 15.92 -0.10 -11.83
N ASN A 85 15.47 1.12 -12.09
CA ASN A 85 14.37 1.34 -13.02
C ASN A 85 14.87 1.04 -14.45
N PRO A 86 14.29 0.07 -15.17
CA PRO A 86 14.76 -0.30 -16.51
C PRO A 86 14.48 0.79 -17.56
N GLU A 87 13.49 1.65 -17.35
CA GLU A 87 13.12 2.70 -18.30
C GLU A 87 13.96 3.96 -18.08
N THR A 88 14.07 4.43 -16.84
CA THR A 88 14.79 5.68 -16.52
C THR A 88 16.26 5.47 -16.18
N GLN A 89 16.70 4.22 -16.00
CA GLN A 89 18.02 3.85 -15.48
C GLN A 89 18.35 4.44 -14.10
N GLN A 90 17.36 5.00 -13.40
CA GLN A 90 17.56 5.50 -12.04
C GLN A 90 17.74 4.35 -11.06
N ARG A 91 18.78 4.44 -10.21
CA ARG A 91 18.93 3.57 -9.04
C ARG A 91 18.03 4.10 -7.94
N LEU A 92 16.85 3.50 -7.82
CA LEU A 92 15.82 3.81 -6.83
C LEU A 92 15.88 2.82 -5.68
N GLY A 93 14.89 2.89 -4.79
CA GLY A 93 14.81 2.06 -3.61
C GLY A 93 14.96 2.87 -2.32
N LYS A 94 14.55 2.29 -1.18
CA LYS A 94 14.54 3.00 0.11
C LYS A 94 15.96 3.41 0.54
N LYS A 95 16.99 2.72 0.05
CA LYS A 95 18.39 3.03 0.29
C LYS A 95 18.88 4.29 -0.45
N HIS A 96 18.26 4.61 -1.59
CA HIS A 96 18.73 5.66 -2.51
C HIS A 96 17.83 6.90 -2.55
N VAL A 97 16.53 6.74 -2.35
CA VAL A 97 15.55 7.83 -2.54
C VAL A 97 15.41 8.68 -1.28
N ILE A 98 15.51 10.00 -1.47
CA ILE A 98 15.08 11.00 -0.48
C ILE A 98 13.56 11.17 -0.63
N ASN A 99 12.81 11.03 0.46
CA ASN A 99 11.39 11.36 0.52
C ASN A 99 11.13 12.68 1.29
N ASN A 100 9.87 13.09 1.42
CA ASN A 100 9.47 14.25 2.20
C ASN A 100 8.81 13.90 3.55
N PHE A 101 9.06 12.69 4.07
CA PHE A 101 8.73 12.26 5.43
C PHE A 101 9.98 12.34 6.32
N CYS A 102 10.56 11.19 6.68
CA CYS A 102 11.83 11.07 7.41
C CYS A 102 13.06 11.26 6.51
N THR A 103 12.88 11.80 5.30
CA THR A 103 13.91 12.11 4.30
C THR A 103 14.70 10.91 3.79
N ALA A 104 15.79 10.51 4.43
CA ALA A 104 16.74 9.52 3.90
C ALA A 104 17.19 8.49 4.94
N VAL A 105 17.53 7.28 4.47
CA VAL A 105 18.08 6.21 5.32
C VAL A 105 19.53 6.43 5.75
N PRO A 106 20.45 6.87 4.86
CA PRO A 106 21.84 7.11 5.27
C PRO A 106 21.92 8.06 6.46
N SER A 107 22.91 7.85 7.34
CA SER A 107 23.04 8.38 8.72
C SER A 107 21.99 7.89 9.73
N ASN A 108 20.82 7.40 9.29
CA ASN A 108 19.68 7.06 10.16
C ASN A 108 19.33 5.56 10.20
N TYR A 109 20.30 4.69 9.89
CA TYR A 109 20.07 3.26 9.64
C TYR A 109 19.33 2.57 10.79
N GLU A 110 19.83 2.65 12.02
CA GLU A 110 19.29 1.89 13.17
C GLU A 110 17.80 2.12 13.42
N PHE A 111 17.33 3.36 13.18
CA PHE A 111 15.92 3.71 13.27
C PHE A 111 15.14 3.15 12.07
N CYS A 112 15.67 3.34 10.87
CA CYS A 112 14.99 2.98 9.62
C CYS A 112 14.89 1.46 9.39
N THR A 113 15.91 0.69 9.80
CA THR A 113 16.08 -0.74 9.54
C THR A 113 15.31 -1.62 10.51
N ALA A 114 14.60 -1.03 11.48
CA ALA A 114 13.50 -1.73 12.15
C ALA A 114 12.44 -2.26 11.17
N CYS A 115 12.34 -1.68 9.96
CA CYS A 115 11.49 -2.18 8.87
C CYS A 115 12.26 -2.94 7.77
N HIS A 116 13.54 -3.24 7.95
CA HIS A 116 14.31 -4.06 7.02
C HIS A 116 14.12 -5.55 7.35
N VAL A 117 14.19 -6.44 6.35
CA VAL A 117 14.05 -7.89 6.55
C VAL A 117 15.36 -8.55 6.99
N GLY A 118 16.21 -7.81 7.69
CA GLY A 118 17.48 -8.27 8.20
C GLY A 118 17.84 -7.72 9.56
N TYR A 119 18.94 -8.23 10.08
CA TYR A 119 19.47 -7.99 11.41
C TYR A 119 20.81 -7.28 11.33
N GLY A 120 20.99 -6.19 12.07
CA GLY A 120 22.29 -5.54 12.26
C GLY A 120 22.66 -4.49 11.22
N TRP A 121 21.74 -4.08 10.33
CA TRP A 121 21.99 -2.98 9.41
C TRP A 121 21.94 -1.64 10.15
N LYS A 122 23.11 -1.19 10.62
CA LYS A 122 23.29 0.02 11.43
C LYS A 122 24.12 1.12 10.77
N ASP A 123 24.82 0.79 9.69
CA ASP A 123 25.71 1.70 8.95
C ASP A 123 25.88 1.20 7.48
N GLU A 124 26.73 1.87 6.72
CA GLU A 124 27.09 1.54 5.33
C GLU A 124 27.89 0.25 5.19
N LYS A 125 28.45 -0.29 6.29
CA LYS A 125 29.33 -1.48 6.30
C LYS A 125 28.55 -2.78 6.48
N PHE A 126 27.23 -2.73 6.42
CA PHE A 126 26.39 -3.92 6.52
C PHE A 126 26.71 -4.95 5.44
N ASP A 127 27.00 -6.18 5.86
CA ASP A 127 27.28 -7.29 4.94
C ASP A 127 25.97 -7.87 4.37
N PHE A 128 25.63 -7.45 3.15
CA PHE A 128 24.48 -7.96 2.40
C PHE A 128 24.66 -9.40 1.88
N THR A 129 25.82 -10.04 2.11
CA THR A 129 26.10 -11.43 1.73
C THR A 129 25.90 -12.42 2.89
N ALA A 130 25.90 -11.94 4.14
CA ALA A 130 25.71 -12.74 5.35
C ALA A 130 24.28 -13.30 5.44
N GLN A 131 24.12 -14.60 5.17
CA GLN A 131 22.81 -15.27 5.12
C GLN A 131 22.12 -15.32 6.49
N GLU A 132 22.90 -15.45 7.57
CA GLU A 132 22.40 -15.45 8.94
C GLU A 132 21.77 -14.11 9.35
N ASN A 133 22.06 -13.03 8.63
CA ASN A 133 21.48 -11.72 8.91
C ASN A 133 20.08 -11.56 8.29
N VAL A 134 19.57 -12.53 7.53
CA VAL A 134 18.17 -12.54 7.08
C VAL A 134 17.23 -12.74 8.26
N ASP A 135 16.22 -11.89 8.39
CA ASP A 135 15.17 -12.02 9.37
C ASP A 135 14.03 -12.86 8.81
N CYS A 136 14.08 -14.18 9.05
CA CYS A 136 13.00 -15.09 8.64
C CYS A 136 11.69 -14.86 9.45
N LEU A 137 11.80 -14.37 10.68
CA LEU A 137 10.68 -14.31 11.62
C LEU A 137 9.73 -13.15 11.32
N VAL A 138 10.24 -12.02 10.84
CA VAL A 138 9.43 -10.82 10.56
C VAL A 138 8.26 -11.08 9.61
N CYS A 139 8.44 -12.01 8.66
CA CYS A 139 7.40 -12.38 7.69
C CYS A 139 6.60 -13.62 8.11
N HIS A 140 7.20 -14.52 8.87
CA HIS A 140 6.68 -15.87 9.15
C HIS A 140 6.17 -16.07 10.58
N ASP A 141 6.27 -15.09 11.48
CA ASP A 141 5.66 -15.16 12.81
C ASP A 141 4.15 -15.38 12.74
N THR A 142 3.64 -16.36 13.49
CA THR A 142 2.20 -16.57 13.67
C THR A 142 1.73 -16.36 15.12
N THR A 143 2.66 -16.04 16.03
CA THR A 143 2.35 -15.79 17.44
C THR A 143 1.80 -14.39 17.68
N GLY A 144 2.11 -13.43 16.79
CA GLY A 144 1.79 -12.01 16.97
C GLY A 144 2.64 -11.33 18.04
N THR A 145 3.72 -11.97 18.48
CA THR A 145 4.60 -11.46 19.54
C THR A 145 5.94 -10.96 19.01
N TYR A 146 6.32 -11.32 17.79
CA TYR A 146 7.57 -10.86 17.19
C TYR A 146 7.45 -9.40 16.73
N ARG A 147 8.36 -8.54 17.20
CA ARG A 147 8.39 -7.13 16.79
C ARG A 147 9.82 -6.58 16.85
N LYS A 148 10.23 -5.94 15.76
CA LYS A 148 11.46 -5.14 15.69
C LYS A 148 11.20 -3.74 16.24
N ILE A 149 12.12 -3.21 17.03
CA ILE A 149 11.99 -1.89 17.66
C ILE A 149 12.92 -0.89 16.95
N PRO A 150 12.43 0.31 16.55
CA PRO A 150 13.28 1.39 16.04
C PRO A 150 14.43 1.70 16.98
N GLY A 151 15.66 1.77 16.44
CA GLY A 151 16.87 2.02 17.21
C GLY A 151 17.65 0.76 17.59
N LEU A 152 17.19 -0.44 17.22
CA LEU A 152 17.90 -1.70 17.43
C LEU A 152 18.46 -2.31 16.12
N ALA A 153 18.63 -1.52 15.07
CA ALA A 153 19.21 -1.97 13.79
C ALA A 153 18.54 -3.23 13.19
N GLY A 154 17.23 -3.33 13.34
CA GLY A 154 16.47 -4.49 12.85
C GLY A 154 16.40 -5.68 13.81
N HIS A 155 16.92 -5.59 15.03
CA HIS A 155 16.71 -6.62 16.04
C HIS A 155 15.38 -6.45 16.79
N PRO A 156 14.73 -7.54 17.23
CA PRO A 156 13.73 -7.48 18.28
C PRO A 156 14.41 -7.21 19.63
N PRO A 157 13.66 -6.83 20.69
CA PRO A 157 14.21 -6.74 22.03
C PRO A 157 14.63 -8.14 22.52
N TYR A 158 15.90 -8.31 22.89
CA TYR A 158 16.41 -9.54 23.51
C TYR A 158 16.33 -9.54 25.04
N GLN A 159 16.05 -8.38 25.62
CA GLN A 159 15.82 -8.18 27.04
C GLN A 159 14.68 -7.20 27.22
N ASP A 160 14.06 -7.22 28.40
CA ASP A 160 13.08 -6.21 28.78
C ASP A 160 13.72 -4.82 28.73
N MET A 161 13.07 -3.89 28.03
CA MET A 161 13.56 -2.53 27.88
C MET A 161 12.43 -1.53 27.84
N GLU A 162 12.67 -0.30 28.29
CA GLU A 162 11.70 0.77 28.17
C GLU A 162 11.61 1.27 26.72
N PHE A 163 10.41 1.29 26.14
CA PHE A 163 10.19 1.84 24.80
C PHE A 163 8.80 2.46 24.62
N PRO A 164 8.70 3.75 24.21
CA PRO A 164 9.80 4.69 23.99
C PRO A 164 10.60 5.00 25.27
N PRO A 165 11.85 5.49 25.17
CA PRO A 165 12.62 5.91 26.35
C PRO A 165 11.85 6.92 27.21
N LYS A 166 11.92 6.79 28.54
CA LYS A 166 11.24 7.68 29.52
C LYS A 166 9.70 7.69 29.41
N SER A 167 9.08 6.65 28.87
CA SER A 167 7.62 6.53 28.73
C SER A 167 6.92 5.76 29.85
N GLY A 168 7.68 5.09 30.72
CA GLY A 168 7.22 4.09 31.69
C GLY A 168 6.78 2.77 31.08
N ARG A 169 6.81 2.60 29.74
CA ARG A 169 6.31 1.40 29.07
C ARG A 169 7.45 0.42 28.77
N ILE A 170 7.32 -0.82 29.24
CA ILE A 170 8.31 -1.88 29.00
C ILE A 170 7.91 -2.71 27.78
N ALA A 171 8.79 -2.73 26.79
CA ALA A 171 8.80 -3.75 25.74
C ALA A 171 9.48 -5.01 26.27
N LYS A 172 8.75 -6.12 26.25
CA LYS A 172 9.23 -7.41 26.73
C LYS A 172 10.22 -8.04 25.76
N ALA A 173 11.19 -8.78 26.31
CA ALA A 173 12.07 -9.64 25.52
C ALA A 173 11.25 -10.59 24.62
N THR A 174 11.69 -10.76 23.38
CA THR A 174 11.05 -11.69 22.45
C THR A 174 11.49 -13.12 22.76
N ASP A 175 10.52 -14.01 22.97
CA ASP A 175 10.79 -15.46 23.06
C ASP A 175 11.05 -16.03 21.66
N LEU A 176 12.30 -15.91 21.22
CA LEU A 176 12.75 -16.34 19.91
C LEU A 176 12.48 -17.83 19.65
N GLY A 177 12.63 -18.68 20.66
CA GLY A 177 12.34 -20.11 20.52
C GLY A 177 10.87 -20.38 20.27
N LYS A 178 9.98 -19.72 21.02
CA LYS A 178 8.53 -19.83 20.80
C LYS A 178 8.12 -19.32 19.42
N VAL A 179 8.65 -18.18 18.98
CA VAL A 179 8.37 -17.64 17.64
C VAL A 179 8.88 -18.59 16.56
N ALA A 180 10.12 -19.07 16.67
CA ALA A 180 10.74 -19.97 15.69
C ALA A 180 9.98 -21.30 15.52
N ARG A 181 9.46 -21.86 16.61
CA ARG A 181 8.65 -23.10 16.56
C ARG A 181 7.24 -22.90 16.02
N ALA A 182 6.76 -21.65 16.00
CA ALA A 182 5.43 -21.28 15.53
C ALA A 182 5.45 -20.58 14.16
N VAL A 183 6.55 -20.66 13.41
CA VAL A 183 6.61 -20.06 12.07
C VAL A 183 5.58 -20.69 11.12
N GLY A 184 5.05 -19.89 10.21
CA GLY A 184 4.03 -20.32 9.27
C GLY A 184 3.89 -19.38 8.07
N LYS A 185 2.74 -19.43 7.40
CA LYS A 185 2.45 -18.54 6.26
C LYS A 185 2.37 -17.08 6.74
N SER A 186 2.84 -16.15 5.92
CA SER A 186 2.71 -14.72 6.18
C SER A 186 1.25 -14.29 6.27
N SER A 187 1.01 -13.20 6.97
CA SER A 187 -0.31 -12.65 7.25
C SER A 187 -0.32 -11.13 7.03
N ARG A 188 -1.50 -10.51 7.10
CA ARG A 188 -1.58 -9.04 7.08
C ARG A 188 -0.88 -8.42 8.28
N ASP A 189 -0.80 -9.13 9.41
CA ASP A 189 -0.06 -8.67 10.59
C ASP A 189 1.45 -8.61 10.33
N THR A 190 2.03 -9.64 9.71
CA THR A 190 3.48 -9.69 9.46
C THR A 190 3.92 -8.71 8.37
N CYS A 191 3.17 -8.61 7.27
CA CYS A 191 3.41 -7.56 6.26
C CYS A 191 3.19 -6.15 6.86
N GLY A 192 2.13 -6.02 7.66
CA GLY A 192 1.72 -4.78 8.31
C GLY A 192 2.69 -4.23 9.34
N ALA A 193 3.53 -5.08 9.95
CA ALA A 193 4.57 -4.68 10.91
C ALA A 193 5.50 -3.59 10.34
N CYS A 194 5.66 -3.55 9.02
CA CYS A 194 6.42 -2.52 8.30
C CYS A 194 5.51 -1.63 7.44
N HIS A 195 4.55 -2.22 6.70
CA HIS A 195 3.80 -1.49 5.68
C HIS A 195 2.71 -0.56 6.25
N PHE A 196 2.16 -0.85 7.43
CA PHE A 196 1.17 0.01 8.10
C PHE A 196 1.82 1.16 8.86
N LEU A 197 3.08 0.98 9.30
CA LEU A 197 3.79 1.90 10.21
C LEU A 197 4.83 2.80 9.52
N GLY A 198 4.81 2.86 8.19
CA GLY A 198 5.76 3.64 7.41
C GLY A 198 5.67 5.14 7.69
N GLY A 199 6.81 5.85 7.67
CA GLY A 199 6.85 7.30 7.96
C GLY A 199 6.85 7.65 9.45
N GLY A 200 7.08 6.65 10.32
CA GLY A 200 7.26 6.85 11.76
C GLY A 200 5.99 6.67 12.60
N GLY A 201 4.93 6.09 12.04
CA GLY A 201 3.67 5.83 12.74
C GLY A 201 2.64 5.13 11.86
N ASP A 202 1.57 4.65 12.49
CA ASP A 202 0.43 4.03 11.79
C ASP A 202 -0.27 5.02 10.85
N ALA A 203 -0.70 4.54 9.68
CA ALA A 203 -1.40 5.29 8.64
C ALA A 203 -0.68 6.55 8.11
N VAL A 204 0.55 6.85 8.52
CA VAL A 204 1.23 8.11 8.19
C VAL A 204 1.52 8.23 6.70
N LYS A 205 2.04 7.17 6.08
CA LYS A 205 2.67 7.25 4.76
C LYS A 205 1.74 6.99 3.58
N HIS A 206 1.26 5.77 3.40
CA HIS A 206 0.48 5.39 2.21
C HIS A 206 -0.96 5.90 2.26
N GLY A 207 -1.59 5.88 3.44
CA GLY A 207 -2.98 6.31 3.64
C GLY A 207 -4.04 5.28 3.24
N ASP A 208 -3.72 4.31 2.38
CA ASP A 208 -4.55 3.14 2.06
C ASP A 208 -4.06 1.85 2.76
N LEU A 209 -3.06 1.95 3.62
CA LEU A 209 -2.49 0.86 4.40
C LEU A 209 -2.28 1.29 5.86
N ASP A 210 -3.05 0.69 6.78
CA ASP A 210 -2.99 0.94 8.23
C ASP A 210 -3.38 -0.30 9.06
N THR A 211 -3.19 -0.24 10.37
CA THR A 211 -3.42 -1.40 11.26
C THR A 211 -4.85 -1.93 11.28
N SER A 212 -5.86 -1.15 10.87
CA SER A 212 -7.24 -1.66 10.74
C SER A 212 -7.38 -2.76 9.68
N LEU A 213 -6.45 -2.83 8.71
CA LEU A 213 -6.40 -3.87 7.68
C LEU A 213 -5.91 -5.23 8.20
N LYS A 214 -5.56 -5.34 9.48
CA LYS A 214 -5.30 -6.64 10.11
C LYS A 214 -6.55 -7.52 10.07
N LYS A 215 -7.72 -6.95 10.41
CA LYS A 215 -9.02 -7.65 10.42
C LYS A 215 -10.14 -6.70 9.94
N PRO A 216 -10.10 -6.27 8.67
CA PRO A 216 -10.99 -5.22 8.18
C PRO A 216 -12.40 -5.75 7.96
N GLY A 217 -13.40 -4.88 8.11
CA GLY A 217 -14.74 -5.13 7.61
C GLY A 217 -14.81 -4.93 6.09
N LYS A 218 -15.88 -5.43 5.45
CA LYS A 218 -16.08 -5.37 4.00
C LYS A 218 -16.09 -3.94 3.44
N TYR A 219 -16.58 -2.97 4.20
CA TYR A 219 -16.58 -1.57 3.78
C TYR A 219 -15.17 -1.04 3.57
N LEU A 220 -14.22 -1.42 4.43
CA LEU A 220 -12.85 -0.92 4.38
C LEU A 220 -12.05 -1.52 3.22
N ASP A 221 -12.09 -2.84 3.03
CA ASP A 221 -11.50 -3.48 1.86
C ASP A 221 -12.23 -4.79 1.55
N VAL A 222 -12.78 -4.91 0.33
CA VAL A 222 -13.56 -6.09 -0.06
C VAL A 222 -12.74 -7.37 -0.23
N HIS A 223 -11.44 -7.25 -0.55
CA HIS A 223 -10.56 -8.40 -0.74
C HIS A 223 -10.03 -8.92 0.59
N MET A 224 -9.66 -8.01 1.50
CA MET A 224 -9.11 -8.35 2.81
C MET A 224 -10.19 -8.53 3.90
N ALA A 225 -11.47 -8.27 3.58
CA ALA A 225 -12.60 -8.40 4.50
C ALA A 225 -12.56 -9.72 5.29
N LYS A 226 -12.48 -9.63 6.62
CA LYS A 226 -12.32 -10.80 7.51
C LYS A 226 -13.45 -11.82 7.37
N ASP A 227 -14.67 -11.34 7.12
CA ASP A 227 -15.89 -12.13 6.97
C ASP A 227 -16.23 -12.40 5.48
N GLY A 228 -15.26 -12.18 4.58
CA GLY A 228 -15.39 -12.36 3.13
C GLY A 228 -14.24 -13.18 2.55
N LEU A 229 -13.62 -12.67 1.49
CA LEU A 229 -12.47 -13.34 0.84
C LEU A 229 -11.26 -13.48 1.79
N ASN A 230 -11.13 -12.58 2.77
CA ASN A 230 -10.11 -12.58 3.82
C ASN A 230 -8.68 -12.79 3.28
N PHE A 231 -8.36 -12.19 2.14
CA PHE A 231 -7.05 -12.32 1.50
C PHE A 231 -5.91 -11.86 2.41
N THR A 232 -4.82 -12.61 2.44
CA THR A 232 -3.55 -12.08 2.95
C THR A 232 -2.88 -11.25 1.85
N CYS A 233 -1.87 -10.45 2.21
CA CYS A 233 -1.11 -9.70 1.21
C CYS A 233 -0.54 -10.62 0.13
N GLY A 234 -0.02 -11.79 0.53
CA GLY A 234 0.55 -12.81 -0.37
C GLY A 234 -0.48 -13.50 -1.27
N THR A 235 -1.79 -13.29 -1.09
CA THR A 235 -2.80 -13.77 -2.05
C THR A 235 -2.76 -12.98 -3.35
N CYS A 236 -2.58 -11.65 -3.27
CA CYS A 236 -2.47 -10.77 -4.43
C CYS A 236 -1.00 -10.61 -4.85
N HIS A 237 -0.12 -10.36 -3.88
CA HIS A 237 1.34 -10.31 -4.06
C HIS A 237 1.93 -11.73 -4.04
N MET A 238 1.40 -12.60 -4.90
CA MET A 238 1.76 -14.01 -4.96
C MET A 238 3.26 -14.13 -5.26
N THR A 239 4.01 -14.66 -4.29
CA THR A 239 5.47 -14.60 -4.26
C THR A 239 6.09 -15.88 -4.83
N SER A 240 7.11 -15.74 -5.66
CA SER A 240 7.93 -16.84 -6.19
C SER A 240 9.39 -16.60 -5.81
N GLY A 241 10.08 -17.61 -5.26
CA GLY A 241 11.49 -17.48 -4.88
C GLY A 241 11.79 -16.29 -3.95
N HIS A 242 10.89 -16.00 -3.00
CA HIS A 242 10.92 -14.81 -2.12
C HIS A 242 10.96 -13.44 -2.83
N ASP A 243 10.76 -13.39 -4.15
CA ASP A 243 10.55 -12.13 -4.88
C ASP A 243 9.07 -11.78 -4.87
N VAL A 244 8.74 -10.78 -4.06
CA VAL A 244 7.36 -10.30 -3.88
C VAL A 244 7.04 -9.34 -5.03
N PRO A 245 6.06 -9.66 -5.88
CA PRO A 245 5.73 -8.82 -7.02
C PRO A 245 5.00 -7.54 -6.61
N GLY A 246 4.98 -6.57 -7.53
CA GLY A 246 4.46 -5.23 -7.28
C GLY A 246 5.53 -4.30 -6.72
N SER A 247 5.62 -3.09 -7.28
CA SER A 247 6.56 -2.07 -6.83
C SER A 247 5.98 -0.70 -7.08
N ARG A 248 6.07 0.18 -6.08
CA ARG A 248 5.74 1.60 -6.26
C ARG A 248 6.70 2.34 -7.19
N TYR A 249 7.86 1.75 -7.50
CA TYR A 249 8.86 2.33 -8.41
C TYR A 249 8.65 1.93 -9.88
N GLY A 250 7.76 0.99 -10.14
CA GLY A 250 7.43 0.50 -11.47
C GLY A 250 6.06 -0.17 -11.41
N VAL A 251 5.01 0.65 -11.48
CA VAL A 251 3.63 0.19 -11.34
C VAL A 251 3.15 -0.35 -12.67
N THR A 252 2.46 -1.48 -12.66
CA THR A 252 1.86 -2.05 -13.87
C THR A 252 0.55 -1.31 -14.19
N VAL A 253 0.57 -0.47 -15.22
CA VAL A 253 -0.58 0.38 -15.60
C VAL A 253 -1.34 -0.12 -16.83
N ALA A 254 -0.65 -0.80 -17.77
CA ALA A 254 -1.31 -1.43 -18.92
C ALA A 254 -0.42 -2.47 -19.65
N LYS A 255 -1.01 -3.66 -19.91
CA LYS A 255 -0.79 -4.67 -20.98
C LYS A 255 -1.26 -6.02 -20.44
N SER A 256 -2.19 -6.68 -21.13
CA SER A 256 -2.80 -7.94 -20.69
C SER A 256 -1.79 -9.07 -20.46
N ASP A 257 -0.66 -9.08 -21.17
CA ASP A 257 0.39 -10.09 -20.97
C ASP A 257 1.22 -9.88 -19.69
N ALA A 258 1.36 -8.64 -19.22
CA ALA A 258 2.09 -8.30 -18.00
C ALA A 258 1.18 -8.38 -16.77
N ALA A 259 -0.11 -8.13 -16.91
CA ALA A 259 -1.13 -8.16 -15.85
C ALA A 259 -1.77 -9.55 -15.74
N ARG A 260 -0.98 -10.56 -15.35
CA ARG A 260 -1.44 -11.95 -15.22
C ARG A 260 -0.96 -12.60 -13.93
N MET A 261 -1.73 -13.59 -13.48
CA MET A 261 -1.34 -14.47 -12.37
C MET A 261 -0.09 -15.28 -12.72
N HIS A 262 0.74 -15.60 -11.72
CA HIS A 262 1.78 -16.61 -11.90
C HIS A 262 1.12 -17.96 -12.21
N MET A 263 1.50 -18.55 -13.35
CA MET A 263 1.04 -19.88 -13.78
C MET A 263 2.24 -20.74 -14.15
N ARG A 264 2.25 -21.99 -13.67
CA ARG A 264 3.33 -22.94 -13.97
C ARG A 264 3.49 -23.13 -15.47
N GLY A 265 4.72 -23.02 -15.97
CA GLY A 265 5.03 -23.21 -17.39
C GLY A 265 4.72 -22.02 -18.29
N ARG A 266 4.37 -20.85 -17.72
CA ARG A 266 4.28 -19.58 -18.45
C ARG A 266 5.33 -18.61 -17.94
N ALA A 267 5.72 -17.65 -18.78
CA ALA A 267 6.54 -16.54 -18.33
C ALA A 267 5.83 -15.81 -17.17
N GLU A 268 6.60 -15.30 -16.22
CA GLU A 268 6.03 -14.62 -15.06
C GLU A 268 5.39 -13.29 -15.50
N GLY A 269 4.28 -12.91 -14.86
CA GLY A 269 3.66 -11.60 -14.96
C GLY A 269 3.53 -10.97 -13.57
N ASN A 270 2.89 -9.82 -13.46
CA ASN A 270 2.55 -9.21 -12.19
C ASN A 270 1.14 -9.66 -11.73
N PRO A 271 1.03 -10.58 -10.75
CA PRO A 271 -0.25 -11.02 -10.22
C PRO A 271 -0.98 -9.90 -9.46
N ALA A 272 -0.26 -8.87 -8.99
CA ALA A 272 -0.79 -7.79 -8.17
C ALA A 272 -1.46 -6.68 -9.01
N THR A 273 -2.35 -7.07 -9.93
CA THR A 273 -3.19 -6.18 -10.74
C THR A 273 -4.65 -6.62 -10.66
N CYS A 274 -5.58 -5.70 -10.94
CA CYS A 274 -7.01 -6.02 -10.93
C CYS A 274 -7.35 -7.00 -12.05
N GLU A 275 -6.77 -6.78 -13.22
CA GLU A 275 -6.95 -7.52 -14.45
C GLU A 275 -6.55 -9.00 -14.31
N SER A 276 -5.54 -9.31 -13.48
CA SER A 276 -5.11 -10.69 -13.22
C SER A 276 -6.23 -11.61 -12.69
N CYS A 277 -7.20 -11.07 -11.94
CA CYS A 277 -8.37 -11.80 -11.44
C CYS A 277 -9.67 -11.50 -12.22
N HIS A 278 -9.82 -10.25 -12.67
CA HIS A 278 -11.11 -9.73 -13.16
C HIS A 278 -11.16 -9.56 -14.69
N GLY A 279 -10.02 -9.62 -15.36
CA GLY A 279 -9.87 -9.26 -16.77
C GLY A 279 -10.12 -7.78 -17.05
N ASP A 280 -10.02 -7.39 -18.32
CA ASP A 280 -10.15 -5.99 -18.75
C ASP A 280 -11.60 -5.49 -18.84
N LYS A 281 -12.58 -6.41 -18.86
CA LYS A 281 -14.02 -6.11 -19.06
C LYS A 281 -14.90 -6.78 -17.99
N PRO A 282 -14.73 -6.42 -16.69
CA PRO A 282 -15.40 -7.12 -15.60
C PRO A 282 -16.90 -6.80 -15.46
N HIS A 283 -17.39 -5.72 -16.06
CA HIS A 283 -18.78 -5.28 -15.89
C HIS A 283 -19.72 -6.10 -16.76
N LYS A 284 -20.84 -6.56 -16.17
CA LYS A 284 -21.89 -7.35 -16.84
C LYS A 284 -23.31 -6.78 -16.69
N ALA A 285 -23.44 -5.62 -16.03
CA ALA A 285 -24.73 -4.97 -15.79
C ALA A 285 -25.27 -4.25 -17.03
N ARG A 286 -26.47 -3.64 -16.95
CA ARG A 286 -27.13 -2.91 -18.05
C ARG A 286 -26.25 -1.84 -18.74
N GLN A 287 -25.25 -1.30 -18.05
CA GLN A 287 -24.31 -0.29 -18.56
C GLN A 287 -22.89 -0.85 -18.77
N ALA A 288 -22.76 -2.17 -18.87
CA ALA A 288 -21.48 -2.89 -18.96
C ALA A 288 -20.57 -2.33 -20.05
N ASP A 289 -21.06 -2.18 -21.27
CA ASP A 289 -20.23 -1.72 -22.39
C ASP A 289 -19.65 -0.33 -22.15
N ARG A 290 -20.44 0.57 -21.55
CA ARG A 290 -19.96 1.90 -21.17
C ARG A 290 -18.92 1.81 -20.04
N LEU A 291 -19.17 1.05 -18.97
CA LEU A 291 -18.19 0.94 -17.88
C LEU A 291 -16.90 0.24 -18.32
N ASN A 292 -17.01 -0.79 -19.15
CA ASN A 292 -15.87 -1.49 -19.74
C ASN A 292 -15.09 -0.60 -20.72
N SER A 293 -15.75 0.33 -21.43
CA SER A 293 -15.03 1.30 -22.25
C SER A 293 -14.26 2.32 -21.41
N HIS A 294 -14.75 2.70 -20.21
CA HIS A 294 -14.00 3.56 -19.30
C HIS A 294 -12.69 2.92 -18.85
N ALA A 295 -12.63 1.60 -18.66
CA ALA A 295 -11.42 0.89 -18.24
C ALA A 295 -10.24 0.99 -19.23
N THR A 296 -10.50 1.50 -20.45
CA THR A 296 -9.45 1.83 -21.43
C THR A 296 -8.66 3.09 -21.08
N LYS A 297 -9.28 4.03 -20.34
CA LYS A 297 -8.68 5.32 -19.96
C LYS A 297 -8.63 5.53 -18.45
N LEU A 298 -9.43 4.83 -17.66
CA LEU A 298 -9.43 4.90 -16.20
C LEU A 298 -8.89 3.59 -15.62
N ALA A 299 -7.99 3.70 -14.65
CA ALA A 299 -7.59 2.56 -13.84
C ALA A 299 -8.78 2.05 -13.01
N CYS A 300 -8.83 0.74 -12.72
CA CYS A 300 -9.88 0.17 -11.86
C CYS A 300 -9.93 0.87 -10.49
N GLN A 301 -8.75 1.18 -9.95
CA GLN A 301 -8.52 1.89 -8.69
C GLN A 301 -9.25 3.24 -8.67
N THR A 302 -9.26 3.99 -9.79
CA THR A 302 -9.89 5.32 -9.89
C THR A 302 -11.37 5.28 -9.51
N CYS A 303 -12.09 4.25 -9.98
CA CYS A 303 -13.52 4.10 -9.71
C CYS A 303 -13.80 3.34 -8.40
N HIS A 304 -12.94 2.39 -8.05
CA HIS A 304 -13.19 1.44 -6.97
C HIS A 304 -12.54 1.79 -5.62
N ILE A 305 -11.70 2.82 -5.57
CA ILE A 305 -11.15 3.40 -4.34
C ILE A 305 -11.55 4.89 -4.30
N PRO A 306 -12.81 5.19 -3.95
CA PRO A 306 -13.32 6.56 -4.00
C PRO A 306 -12.64 7.48 -2.98
N GLU A 307 -12.23 6.93 -1.84
CA GLU A 307 -11.59 7.60 -0.71
C GLU A 307 -10.59 6.64 -0.02
N PHE A 308 -9.49 7.17 0.48
CA PHE A 308 -8.52 6.46 1.34
C PHE A 308 -8.50 7.06 2.74
N ALA A 309 -7.69 6.51 3.67
CA ALA A 309 -7.67 6.91 5.07
C ALA A 309 -9.08 6.83 5.73
N ARG A 310 -9.83 5.78 5.36
CA ARG A 310 -11.23 5.58 5.79
C ARG A 310 -11.37 5.02 7.20
N ALA A 311 -10.29 4.44 7.74
CA ALA A 311 -10.25 3.88 9.08
C ALA A 311 -9.35 4.65 10.03
N GLN A 312 -8.19 5.12 9.54
CA GLN A 312 -7.24 5.92 10.30
C GLN A 312 -6.87 7.17 9.49
N PRO A 313 -6.80 8.36 10.13
CA PRO A 313 -6.32 9.57 9.49
C PRO A 313 -4.87 9.42 9.03
N THR A 314 -4.57 9.97 7.86
CA THR A 314 -3.23 9.91 7.27
C THR A 314 -2.59 11.29 7.27
N LYS A 315 -1.27 11.34 7.44
CA LYS A 315 -0.54 12.61 7.39
C LYS A 315 -0.55 13.13 5.95
N MET A 316 -0.91 14.39 5.77
CA MET A 316 -0.98 15.06 4.46
C MET A 316 0.12 16.12 4.28
N LYS A 317 0.62 16.67 5.39
CA LYS A 317 1.70 17.66 5.41
C LYS A 317 2.79 17.31 6.43
N TRP A 318 4.04 17.60 6.09
CA TRP A 318 5.15 17.68 7.04
C TRP A 318 6.09 18.86 6.72
N ASP A 319 6.10 19.87 7.60
CA ASP A 319 6.96 21.04 7.47
C ASP A 319 8.12 20.99 8.48
N TRP A 320 9.30 20.58 8.01
CA TRP A 320 10.51 20.55 8.83
C TRP A 320 11.05 21.94 9.16
N SER A 321 10.65 23.00 8.44
CA SER A 321 11.18 24.35 8.64
C SER A 321 10.80 24.97 9.98
N THR A 322 9.83 24.37 10.67
CA THR A 322 9.37 24.81 11.98
C THR A 322 9.91 23.93 13.12
N ALA A 323 10.70 22.89 12.82
CA ALA A 323 11.36 22.09 13.83
C ALA A 323 12.38 22.93 14.63
N GLY A 324 12.55 22.61 15.92
CA GLY A 324 13.48 23.29 16.82
C GLY A 324 12.85 24.30 17.77
N LYS A 325 11.53 24.55 17.72
CA LYS A 325 10.88 25.43 18.70
C LYS A 325 10.88 24.76 20.07
N MET A 326 11.25 25.52 21.09
CA MET A 326 11.25 25.09 22.49
C MET A 326 10.17 25.84 23.26
N ASP A 327 9.73 25.28 24.39
CA ASP A 327 8.87 25.99 25.33
C ASP A 327 9.65 27.10 26.06
N GLU A 328 8.97 27.87 26.90
CA GLU A 328 9.55 28.96 27.71
C GLU A 328 10.70 28.50 28.63
N LYS A 329 10.80 27.19 28.91
CA LYS A 329 11.82 26.56 29.76
C LYS A 329 12.94 25.93 28.95
N GLY A 330 12.97 26.13 27.63
CA GLY A 330 13.96 25.55 26.72
C GLY A 330 13.78 24.05 26.50
N LYS A 331 12.60 23.48 26.79
CA LYS A 331 12.33 22.05 26.60
C LYS A 331 11.58 21.80 25.30
N PRO A 332 11.82 20.65 24.63
CA PRO A 332 11.03 20.27 23.46
C PRO A 332 9.60 19.92 23.88
N PHE A 333 8.65 20.25 23.02
CA PHE A 333 7.23 20.05 23.24
C PHE A 333 6.53 19.45 22.01
N LYS A 334 5.27 19.09 22.21
CA LYS A 334 4.39 18.57 21.16
C LYS A 334 3.04 19.26 21.28
N LEU A 335 2.41 19.53 20.14
CA LEU A 335 1.04 20.01 20.09
C LEU A 335 0.16 18.97 19.42
N LYS A 336 -1.14 19.06 19.71
CA LYS A 336 -2.17 18.27 19.04
C LYS A 336 -3.15 19.18 18.32
N ASP A 337 -3.71 18.69 17.22
CA ASP A 337 -4.85 19.32 16.56
C ASP A 337 -6.15 19.09 17.36
N SER A 338 -7.25 19.69 16.90
CA SER A 338 -8.58 19.55 17.52
C SER A 338 -9.09 18.10 17.53
N SER A 339 -8.55 17.24 16.67
CA SER A 339 -8.90 15.82 16.55
C SER A 339 -7.98 14.92 17.37
N GLY A 340 -7.01 15.49 18.09
CA GLY A 340 -6.10 14.78 18.99
C GLY A 340 -4.85 14.19 18.31
N HIS A 341 -4.62 14.45 17.02
CA HIS A 341 -3.40 14.04 16.31
C HIS A 341 -2.27 15.01 16.60
N GLU A 342 -1.03 14.54 16.56
CA GLU A 342 0.15 15.39 16.71
C GLU A 342 0.18 16.44 15.59
N SER A 343 -0.03 17.72 15.89
CA SER A 343 0.06 18.82 14.92
C SER A 343 1.45 19.44 14.86
N TYR A 344 2.25 19.24 15.91
CA TYR A 344 3.63 19.72 16.00
C TYR A 344 4.46 18.80 16.91
N ASP A 345 5.73 18.58 16.57
CA ASP A 345 6.75 18.01 17.45
C ASP A 345 8.04 18.82 17.27
N SER A 346 8.63 19.35 18.35
CA SER A 346 9.88 20.14 18.28
C SER A 346 10.97 19.45 17.46
N ARG A 347 10.99 18.12 17.43
CA ARG A 347 12.01 17.34 16.71
C ARG A 347 11.78 17.25 15.21
N LYS A 348 10.58 17.58 14.74
CA LYS A 348 10.10 17.24 13.39
C LYS A 348 9.36 18.38 12.68
N GLY A 349 8.82 19.35 13.40
CA GLY A 349 8.05 20.46 12.85
C GLY A 349 6.55 20.20 12.81
N ASP A 350 5.86 20.88 11.90
CA ASP A 350 4.39 20.90 11.81
C ASP A 350 3.83 19.79 10.91
N PHE A 351 2.64 19.30 11.27
CA PHE A 351 1.91 18.25 10.56
C PHE A 351 0.45 18.63 10.30
N SER A 352 -0.13 18.04 9.26
CA SER A 352 -1.59 17.98 9.09
C SER A 352 -2.03 16.55 8.78
N TYR A 353 -3.26 16.22 9.18
CA TYR A 353 -3.86 14.91 9.00
C TYR A 353 -5.25 15.05 8.38
N GLU A 354 -5.63 14.09 7.54
CA GLU A 354 -6.96 14.02 6.96
C GLU A 354 -7.50 12.58 6.97
N SER A 355 -8.82 12.46 6.97
CA SER A 355 -9.56 11.19 6.90
C SER A 355 -10.50 11.20 5.70
N ASN A 356 -10.83 10.02 5.19
CA ASN A 356 -11.73 9.86 4.04
C ASN A 356 -11.28 10.74 2.84
N VAL A 357 -9.98 10.70 2.58
CA VAL A 357 -9.33 11.59 1.63
C VAL A 357 -9.70 11.18 0.23
N ILE A 358 -10.20 12.14 -0.55
CA ILE A 358 -10.46 11.97 -1.98
C ILE A 358 -9.12 11.96 -2.71
N PRO A 359 -8.77 10.92 -3.48
CA PRO A 359 -7.52 10.89 -4.23
C PRO A 359 -7.40 12.06 -5.21
N THR A 360 -6.16 12.50 -5.42
CA THR A 360 -5.85 13.28 -6.63
C THR A 360 -5.78 12.34 -7.82
N TYR A 361 -6.29 12.75 -8.97
CA TYR A 361 -6.27 11.92 -10.18
C TYR A 361 -5.24 12.46 -11.17
N VAL A 362 -4.43 11.58 -11.74
CA VAL A 362 -3.37 11.94 -12.70
C VAL A 362 -3.32 10.94 -13.85
N TRP A 363 -2.88 11.37 -15.04
CA TRP A 363 -2.47 10.44 -16.07
C TRP A 363 -1.20 9.72 -15.62
N PHE A 364 -1.16 8.41 -15.85
CA PHE A 364 -0.04 7.59 -15.46
C PHE A 364 0.17 6.47 -16.47
N ASN A 365 1.42 6.25 -16.89
CA ASN A 365 1.81 5.23 -17.86
C ASN A 365 2.64 4.07 -17.26
N GLY A 366 2.90 4.10 -15.95
CA GLY A 366 3.70 3.11 -15.22
C GLY A 366 5.10 3.60 -14.83
N GLU A 367 5.58 4.67 -15.46
CA GLU A 367 6.88 5.28 -15.21
C GLU A 367 6.78 6.37 -14.13
N VAL A 368 7.64 6.28 -13.12
CA VAL A 368 7.76 7.30 -12.09
C VAL A 368 9.18 7.83 -12.09
N GLN A 369 9.34 9.11 -12.40
CA GLN A 369 10.62 9.79 -12.29
C GLN A 369 10.81 10.32 -10.87
N TYR A 370 12.02 10.18 -10.33
CA TYR A 370 12.35 10.68 -9.00
C TYR A 370 13.36 11.82 -9.06
N THR A 371 13.17 12.82 -8.22
CA THR A 371 14.23 13.76 -7.85
C THR A 371 15.19 13.04 -6.92
N LEU A 372 16.42 12.78 -7.41
CA LEU A 372 17.47 12.15 -6.62
C LEU A 372 18.27 13.24 -5.88
N ARG A 373 19.14 12.82 -4.96
CA ARG A 373 19.95 13.76 -4.17
C ARG A 373 20.81 14.67 -5.06
N GLU A 374 21.37 14.10 -6.12
CA GLU A 374 22.26 14.73 -7.08
C GLU A 374 21.53 15.75 -7.96
N THR A 375 20.19 15.71 -8.00
CA THR A 375 19.38 16.58 -8.83
C THR A 375 19.50 18.03 -8.36
N ARG A 376 19.96 18.91 -9.26
CA ARG A 376 19.97 20.35 -9.03
C ARG A 376 18.53 20.90 -9.07
N LEU A 377 18.15 21.62 -8.04
CA LEU A 377 16.81 22.13 -7.80
C LEU A 377 16.65 23.58 -8.26
N ASP A 378 15.40 23.95 -8.55
CA ASP A 378 14.93 25.34 -8.61
C ASP A 378 14.13 25.62 -7.33
N PRO A 379 14.71 26.28 -6.31
CA PRO A 379 14.07 26.46 -5.01
C PRO A 379 12.90 27.46 -5.04
N SER A 380 12.67 28.14 -6.18
CA SER A 380 11.50 29.03 -6.36
C SER A 380 10.20 28.27 -6.63
N LYS A 381 10.30 26.98 -7.00
CA LYS A 381 9.17 26.11 -7.33
C LYS A 381 8.99 25.05 -6.26
N VAL A 382 7.80 24.44 -6.25
CA VAL A 382 7.58 23.20 -5.49
C VAL A 382 8.41 22.09 -6.14
N VAL A 383 9.28 21.45 -5.35
CA VAL A 383 10.09 20.33 -5.81
C VAL A 383 9.27 19.05 -5.73
N GLU A 384 8.99 18.47 -6.89
CA GLU A 384 8.36 17.15 -6.98
C GLU A 384 9.41 16.08 -6.67
N ILE A 385 9.32 15.47 -5.49
CA ILE A 385 10.17 14.34 -5.09
C ILE A 385 10.02 13.18 -6.08
N ASN A 386 8.80 12.99 -6.59
CA ASN A 386 8.54 12.11 -7.70
C ASN A 386 7.42 12.66 -8.60
N ARG A 387 7.53 12.35 -9.89
CA ARG A 387 6.55 12.67 -10.92
C ARG A 387 6.01 11.38 -11.51
N PHE A 388 4.68 11.28 -11.58
CA PHE A 388 4.01 10.19 -12.28
C PHE A 388 3.89 10.60 -13.73
N GLU A 389 4.58 9.89 -14.62
CA GLU A 389 4.58 10.22 -16.04
C GLU A 389 3.34 9.67 -16.74
N GLY A 390 2.86 10.40 -17.74
CA GLY A 390 1.70 9.98 -18.52
C GLY A 390 1.05 11.14 -19.25
N SER A 391 0.29 10.81 -20.30
CA SER A 391 -0.40 11.79 -21.12
C SER A 391 -1.70 11.19 -21.66
N PRO A 392 -2.76 12.01 -21.88
CA PRO A 392 -3.98 11.54 -22.56
C PRO A 392 -3.71 10.92 -23.94
N ASP A 393 -2.61 11.34 -24.60
CA ASP A 393 -2.32 11.08 -26.01
C ASP A 393 -1.26 9.99 -26.26
N ASP A 394 -0.65 9.41 -25.21
CA ASP A 394 0.44 8.44 -25.37
C ASP A 394 -0.01 7.00 -25.67
N GLY A 395 -1.32 6.75 -25.70
CA GLY A 395 -1.93 5.46 -25.99
C GLY A 395 -1.73 4.36 -24.93
N LYS A 396 -0.95 4.60 -23.87
CA LYS A 396 -0.64 3.63 -22.80
C LYS A 396 -1.06 4.08 -21.40
N SER A 397 -1.32 5.37 -21.21
CA SER A 397 -1.71 5.95 -19.93
C SER A 397 -3.15 5.63 -19.54
N LYS A 398 -3.35 5.44 -18.24
CA LYS A 398 -4.67 5.48 -17.59
C LYS A 398 -4.69 6.59 -16.55
N VAL A 399 -5.86 7.08 -16.21
CA VAL A 399 -6.06 7.98 -15.06
C VAL A 399 -6.04 7.14 -13.78
N TRP A 400 -5.14 7.47 -12.86
CA TRP A 400 -4.90 6.78 -11.60
C TRP A 400 -5.19 7.67 -10.38
N PRO A 401 -5.66 7.08 -9.25
CA PRO A 401 -5.76 7.77 -7.98
C PRO A 401 -4.42 7.76 -7.25
N ILE A 402 -4.01 8.91 -6.75
CA ILE A 402 -2.80 9.08 -5.95
C ILE A 402 -3.11 9.84 -4.65
N LYS A 403 -2.36 9.52 -3.59
CA LYS A 403 -2.16 10.40 -2.45
C LYS A 403 -1.08 11.41 -2.81
N ARG A 404 -1.40 12.69 -2.67
CA ARG A 404 -0.45 13.80 -2.78
C ARG A 404 -0.06 14.25 -1.38
N PHE A 405 1.22 14.15 -1.06
CA PHE A 405 1.79 14.56 0.23
C PHE A 405 2.68 15.78 0.05
N VAL A 406 2.38 16.85 0.78
CA VAL A 406 3.15 18.10 0.71
C VAL A 406 4.13 18.21 1.88
N GLY A 407 5.26 18.83 1.65
CA GLY A 407 6.27 19.01 2.68
C GLY A 407 7.07 20.26 2.50
N LYS A 408 7.94 20.51 3.47
CA LYS A 408 8.98 21.53 3.39
C LYS A 408 10.20 21.00 4.11
N GLN A 409 11.33 20.87 3.40
CA GLN A 409 12.50 20.13 3.88
C GLN A 409 13.80 20.86 3.53
N PRO A 410 14.90 20.59 4.24
CA PRO A 410 16.14 21.32 4.02
C PRO A 410 16.76 20.99 2.66
N TYR A 411 17.42 21.98 2.08
CA TYR A 411 18.26 21.86 0.90
C TYR A 411 19.51 22.73 1.09
N ASP A 412 20.60 22.36 0.42
CA ASP A 412 21.85 23.11 0.40
C ASP A 412 21.75 24.27 -0.58
N ILE A 413 21.96 25.51 -0.10
CA ILE A 413 21.85 26.73 -0.92
C ILE A 413 22.95 26.80 -1.98
N GLY A 414 24.19 26.40 -1.64
CA GLY A 414 25.33 26.47 -2.55
C GLY A 414 25.21 25.45 -3.69
N ASN A 415 24.77 24.24 -3.35
CA ASN A 415 24.66 23.14 -4.31
C ASN A 415 23.29 23.09 -5.02
N ASN A 416 22.27 23.75 -4.48
CA ASN A 416 20.87 23.63 -4.88
C ASN A 416 20.43 22.15 -4.93
N GLN A 417 20.69 21.40 -3.87
CA GLN A 417 20.37 19.97 -3.78
C GLN A 417 19.68 19.66 -2.46
N LEU A 418 18.80 18.66 -2.44
CA LEU A 418 18.24 18.17 -1.18
C LEU A 418 19.36 17.57 -0.33
N VAL A 419 19.31 17.79 0.98
CA VAL A 419 20.33 17.27 1.90
C VAL A 419 19.86 16.00 2.59
N VAL A 420 20.83 15.14 2.90
CA VAL A 420 20.70 14.08 3.90
C VAL A 420 21.12 14.67 5.25
N PHE A 421 20.34 14.41 6.30
CA PHE A 421 20.65 14.89 7.64
C PHE A 421 20.41 13.83 8.70
N HIS A 422 21.24 13.89 9.74
CA HIS A 422 21.25 12.96 10.85
C HIS A 422 20.14 13.29 11.84
N THR A 423 19.10 12.45 11.89
CA THR A 423 17.94 12.63 12.77
C THR A 423 18.05 11.86 14.07
N TYR A 424 18.56 10.62 14.01
CA TYR A 424 18.56 9.68 15.13
C TYR A 424 19.97 9.18 15.44
N GLY A 425 20.39 9.32 16.70
CA GLY A 425 21.68 8.85 17.20
C GLY A 425 21.86 9.23 18.67
N GLN A 426 22.91 8.70 19.31
CA GLN A 426 23.33 9.06 20.67
C GLN A 426 24.46 10.10 20.69
N ASP A 427 24.94 10.49 19.52
CA ASP A 427 25.95 11.53 19.32
C ASP A 427 25.33 12.95 19.37
N ASP A 428 26.20 13.96 19.37
CA ASP A 428 25.83 15.38 19.47
C ASP A 428 25.35 16.00 18.15
N SER A 429 25.36 15.24 17.04
CA SER A 429 24.89 15.67 15.73
C SER A 429 23.46 15.23 15.41
N ALA A 430 22.88 14.30 16.19
CA ALA A 430 21.52 13.83 16.01
C ALA A 430 20.48 14.95 16.26
N LEU A 431 19.71 15.32 15.23
CA LEU A 431 18.77 16.44 15.28
C LEU A 431 17.70 16.26 16.38
N TRP A 432 17.17 15.05 16.57
CA TRP A 432 16.07 14.81 17.52
C TRP A 432 16.45 14.96 19.00
N SER A 433 17.74 14.95 19.31
CA SER A 433 18.27 15.11 20.67
C SER A 433 18.89 16.49 20.87
N ASN A 434 19.54 17.04 19.83
CA ASN A 434 20.39 18.23 19.95
C ASN A 434 19.83 19.48 19.26
N PHE A 435 18.86 19.32 18.35
CA PHE A 435 18.19 20.43 17.65
C PHE A 435 19.13 21.38 16.89
N ASN A 436 20.29 20.88 16.46
CA ASN A 436 21.27 21.63 15.67
C ASN A 436 21.25 21.16 14.22
N TRP A 437 20.70 21.99 13.33
CA TRP A 437 20.56 21.67 11.90
C TRP A 437 21.90 21.58 11.17
N ASP A 438 22.83 22.50 11.42
CA ASP A 438 24.13 22.51 10.73
C ASP A 438 24.92 21.23 11.02
N LYS A 439 25.02 20.83 12.30
CA LYS A 439 25.67 19.57 12.68
C LYS A 439 24.98 18.35 12.06
N ALA A 440 23.63 18.33 12.07
CA ALA A 440 22.87 17.21 11.54
C ALA A 440 23.06 17.05 10.02
N ILE A 441 23.04 18.16 9.27
CA ILE A 441 23.24 18.17 7.82
C ILE A 441 24.69 17.83 7.49
N GLU A 442 25.65 18.43 8.17
CA GLU A 442 27.08 18.15 7.96
C GLU A 442 27.39 16.66 8.17
N TYR A 443 26.88 16.08 9.26
CA TYR A 443 27.01 14.65 9.52
C TYR A 443 26.37 13.83 8.38
N GLY A 444 25.10 14.08 8.08
CA GLY A 444 24.35 13.30 7.09
C GLY A 444 24.94 13.37 5.68
N MET A 445 25.46 14.53 5.27
CA MET A 445 26.11 14.71 3.97
C MET A 445 27.49 14.03 3.93
N ARG A 446 28.26 14.08 5.03
CA ARG A 446 29.53 13.37 5.15
C ARG A 446 29.37 11.85 5.05
N GLU A 447 28.34 11.29 5.66
CA GLU A 447 28.05 9.84 5.64
C GLU A 447 27.84 9.28 4.22
N ILE A 448 27.38 10.13 3.30
CA ILE A 448 27.17 9.77 1.90
C ILE A 448 28.29 10.29 0.98
N GLY A 449 29.36 10.88 1.53
CA GLY A 449 30.47 11.46 0.78
C GLY A 449 30.07 12.65 -0.10
N ALA A 450 29.01 13.37 0.25
CA ALA A 450 28.55 14.54 -0.49
C ALA A 450 29.05 15.85 0.14
N GLU A 451 29.37 16.84 -0.69
CA GLU A 451 29.74 18.17 -0.23
C GLU A 451 28.54 18.92 0.35
N TYR A 452 28.77 19.63 1.46
CA TYR A 452 27.81 20.57 2.05
C TYR A 452 28.42 21.97 2.02
N SER A 453 27.71 22.96 1.48
CA SER A 453 28.21 24.33 1.37
C SER A 453 28.32 25.07 2.72
N GLY A 454 27.83 24.47 3.80
CA GLY A 454 27.73 25.12 5.12
C GLY A 454 26.52 26.05 5.24
N LYS A 455 25.65 26.12 4.23
CA LYS A 455 24.42 26.93 4.26
C LYS A 455 23.24 26.13 3.75
N PHE A 456 22.16 26.13 4.51
CA PHE A 456 20.91 25.49 4.12
C PHE A 456 19.73 26.45 4.22
N ALA A 457 18.69 26.16 3.46
CA ALA A 457 17.37 26.74 3.61
C ALA A 457 16.32 25.63 3.45
N PHE A 458 15.04 25.97 3.47
CA PHE A 458 13.97 25.01 3.31
C PHE A 458 13.18 25.25 2.03
N VAL A 459 12.95 24.19 1.26
CA VAL A 459 12.19 24.22 0.01
C VAL A 459 10.89 23.45 0.15
N SER A 460 9.82 23.94 -0.49
CA SER A 460 8.54 23.26 -0.56
C SER A 460 8.65 22.02 -1.46
N THR A 461 8.11 20.89 -1.01
CA THR A 461 8.17 19.63 -1.74
C THR A 461 6.81 18.96 -1.86
N GLU A 462 6.65 18.15 -2.90
CA GLU A 462 5.49 17.27 -3.07
C GLU A 462 5.95 15.85 -3.39
N MET A 463 5.27 14.85 -2.85
CA MET A 463 5.49 13.45 -3.17
C MET A 463 4.16 12.74 -3.37
N SER A 464 4.04 12.00 -4.46
CA SER A 464 2.85 11.26 -4.84
C SER A 464 3.01 9.76 -4.58
N TRP A 465 1.92 9.11 -4.15
CA TRP A 465 1.86 7.68 -3.85
C TRP A 465 0.62 7.07 -4.53
N PRO A 466 0.74 5.94 -5.23
CA PRO A 466 -0.43 5.31 -5.83
C PRO A 466 -1.34 4.77 -4.74
N ILE A 467 -2.66 4.90 -4.93
CA ILE A 467 -3.66 4.31 -4.04
C ILE A 467 -4.15 3.00 -4.67
N THR A 468 -3.92 1.87 -4.00
CA THR A 468 -4.13 0.53 -4.56
C THR A 468 -4.89 -0.43 -3.66
N HIS A 469 -5.10 -0.06 -2.40
CA HIS A 469 -5.84 -0.84 -1.40
C HIS A 469 -7.07 -0.07 -0.92
N MET A 470 -7.80 -0.65 0.03
CA MET A 470 -9.09 -0.14 0.48
C MET A 470 -10.11 -0.11 -0.68
N VAL A 471 -10.16 -1.19 -1.46
CA VAL A 471 -11.17 -1.32 -2.53
C VAL A 471 -12.56 -1.37 -1.89
N ALA A 472 -13.41 -0.40 -2.23
CA ALA A 472 -14.74 -0.26 -1.65
C ALA A 472 -15.73 -1.29 -2.24
N PRO A 473 -16.84 -1.58 -1.54
CA PRO A 473 -17.95 -2.34 -2.11
C PRO A 473 -18.42 -1.76 -3.45
N LYS A 474 -18.86 -2.63 -4.37
CA LYS A 474 -19.33 -2.20 -5.70
C LYS A 474 -20.44 -1.13 -5.69
N ALA A 475 -21.24 -1.06 -4.62
CA ALA A 475 -22.29 -0.07 -4.45
C ALA A 475 -21.74 1.33 -4.13
N ASP A 476 -20.52 1.40 -3.61
CA ASP A 476 -19.81 2.61 -3.21
C ASP A 476 -18.73 3.02 -4.23
N ALA A 477 -18.61 2.29 -5.34
CA ALA A 477 -17.79 2.71 -6.47
C ALA A 477 -18.31 4.03 -7.05
N LEU A 478 -17.42 4.83 -7.63
CA LEU A 478 -17.79 6.15 -8.15
C LEU A 478 -18.96 6.05 -9.15
N ALA A 479 -20.02 6.79 -8.87
CA ALA A 479 -21.16 6.94 -9.77
C ALA A 479 -20.84 7.93 -10.89
N CYS A 480 -21.50 7.78 -12.04
CA CYS A 480 -21.26 8.62 -13.23
C CYS A 480 -21.27 10.12 -12.91
N ARG A 481 -22.24 10.59 -12.10
CA ARG A 481 -22.38 12.00 -11.72
C ARG A 481 -21.15 12.57 -11.00
N GLN A 482 -20.40 11.74 -10.27
CA GLN A 482 -19.22 12.20 -9.53
C GLN A 482 -18.08 12.61 -10.45
N CYS A 483 -18.06 12.16 -11.71
CA CYS A 483 -17.06 12.55 -12.71
C CYS A 483 -17.64 13.47 -13.79
N HIS A 484 -18.89 13.23 -14.19
CA HIS A 484 -19.53 13.93 -15.31
C HIS A 484 -20.21 15.25 -14.93
N THR A 485 -20.57 15.47 -13.66
CA THR A 485 -21.22 16.70 -13.21
C THR A 485 -20.21 17.62 -12.48
N PRO A 486 -20.11 18.91 -12.84
CA PRO A 486 -19.27 19.86 -12.12
C PRO A 486 -19.83 20.24 -10.72
N PRO A 487 -18.96 20.46 -9.71
CA PRO A 487 -17.56 20.07 -9.68
C PRO A 487 -17.43 18.54 -9.59
N GLY A 488 -16.56 17.96 -10.41
CA GLY A 488 -16.35 16.51 -10.52
C GLY A 488 -14.98 16.05 -10.03
N ARG A 489 -14.79 14.74 -9.97
CA ARG A 489 -13.53 14.09 -9.56
C ARG A 489 -12.38 14.34 -10.54
N LEU A 490 -12.68 14.45 -11.83
CA LEU A 490 -11.68 14.49 -12.91
C LEU A 490 -11.40 15.90 -13.45
N ASP A 491 -11.85 16.94 -12.73
CA ASP A 491 -11.84 18.34 -13.17
C ASP A 491 -10.44 18.87 -13.49
N ASN A 492 -9.45 18.42 -12.71
CA ASN A 492 -8.07 18.85 -12.82
C ASN A 492 -7.21 17.88 -13.64
N VAL A 493 -7.81 16.88 -14.30
CA VAL A 493 -7.08 15.94 -15.15
C VAL A 493 -7.02 16.50 -16.58
N PRO A 494 -5.83 16.88 -17.07
CA PRO A 494 -5.71 17.57 -18.36
C PRO A 494 -6.09 16.66 -19.53
N GLY A 495 -6.65 17.26 -20.59
CA GLY A 495 -6.92 16.60 -21.87
C GLY A 495 -8.00 15.51 -21.85
N LEU A 496 -8.79 15.38 -20.77
CA LEU A 496 -9.98 14.53 -20.78
C LEU A 496 -11.14 15.21 -21.51
N TYR A 497 -11.61 14.57 -22.57
CA TYR A 497 -12.92 14.90 -23.13
C TYR A 497 -14.01 14.14 -22.39
N ILE A 498 -14.86 14.87 -21.67
CA ILE A 498 -16.02 14.31 -20.96
C ILE A 498 -17.29 14.77 -21.71
N PRO A 499 -17.99 13.86 -22.41
CA PRO A 499 -19.21 14.19 -23.13
C PRO A 499 -20.25 14.87 -22.24
N GLY A 500 -20.87 15.94 -22.74
CA GLY A 500 -21.85 16.75 -22.01
C GLY A 500 -21.25 17.76 -21.03
N ARG A 501 -19.92 17.83 -20.92
CA ARG A 501 -19.21 18.74 -20.03
C ARG A 501 -18.20 19.63 -20.75
N HIS A 502 -17.38 19.03 -21.60
CA HIS A 502 -16.38 19.74 -22.41
C HIS A 502 -16.87 19.84 -23.84
N GLY A 503 -17.98 20.55 -24.09
CA GLY A 503 -18.45 20.82 -25.45
C GLY A 503 -17.46 21.72 -26.18
N ASN A 504 -17.14 21.39 -27.44
CA ASN A 504 -16.49 22.31 -28.34
C ASN A 504 -17.58 22.78 -29.32
N ALA A 505 -18.02 24.03 -29.18
CA ALA A 505 -19.14 24.57 -29.93
C ALA A 505 -18.99 24.39 -31.45
N LEU A 506 -17.76 24.43 -31.98
CA LEU A 506 -17.49 24.21 -33.40
C LEU A 506 -17.68 22.74 -33.79
N MET A 507 -17.12 21.80 -33.02
CA MET A 507 -17.29 20.37 -33.25
C MET A 507 -18.73 19.92 -33.07
N ASP A 508 -19.42 20.46 -32.06
CA ASP A 508 -20.83 20.20 -31.82
C ASP A 508 -21.68 20.70 -33.01
N THR A 509 -21.41 21.91 -33.49
CA THR A 509 -22.11 22.47 -34.67
C THR A 509 -21.84 21.63 -35.92
N LEU A 510 -20.59 21.24 -36.18
CA LEU A 510 -20.22 20.40 -37.32
C LEU A 510 -20.88 19.01 -37.24
N GLY A 511 -20.84 18.38 -36.07
CA GLY A 511 -21.44 17.07 -35.82
C GLY A 511 -22.95 17.08 -36.02
N TRP A 512 -23.65 18.06 -35.45
CA TRP A 512 -25.09 18.23 -35.64
C TRP A 512 -25.47 18.59 -37.07
N SER A 513 -24.65 19.40 -37.76
CA SER A 513 -24.85 19.72 -39.18
C SER A 513 -24.74 18.47 -40.06
N LEU A 514 -23.73 17.63 -39.82
CA LEU A 514 -23.52 16.37 -40.56
C LEU A 514 -24.66 15.37 -40.29
N ALA A 515 -25.11 15.26 -39.04
CA ALA A 515 -26.26 14.44 -38.68
C ALA A 515 -27.54 14.93 -39.38
N GLY A 516 -27.76 16.26 -39.43
CA GLY A 516 -28.85 16.88 -40.16
C GLY A 516 -28.81 16.59 -41.68
N LEU A 517 -27.65 16.74 -42.31
CA LEU A 517 -27.45 16.42 -43.73
C LEU A 517 -27.70 14.94 -44.02
N THR A 518 -27.27 14.05 -43.14
CA THR A 518 -27.50 12.60 -43.26
C THR A 518 -28.99 12.28 -43.15
N LEU A 519 -29.70 12.87 -42.19
CA LEU A 519 -31.15 12.72 -42.05
C LEU A 519 -31.89 13.22 -43.29
N LEU A 520 -31.52 14.39 -43.81
CA LEU A 520 -32.08 14.91 -45.06
C LEU A 520 -31.83 13.97 -46.25
N GLY A 521 -30.63 13.39 -46.35
CA GLY A 521 -30.31 12.38 -47.36
C GLY A 521 -31.18 11.12 -47.24
N VAL A 522 -31.37 10.60 -46.02
CA VAL A 522 -32.23 9.42 -45.77
C VAL A 522 -33.69 9.72 -46.09
N LEU A 523 -34.21 10.87 -45.66
CA LEU A 523 -35.57 11.30 -45.95
C LEU A 523 -35.78 11.52 -47.45
N GLY A 524 -34.81 12.15 -48.14
CA GLY A 524 -34.83 12.35 -49.58
C GLY A 524 -34.80 11.02 -50.34
N HIS A 525 -33.97 10.07 -49.92
CA HIS A 525 -33.94 8.72 -50.48
C HIS A 525 -35.27 7.98 -50.26
N GLY A 526 -35.85 8.09 -49.05
CA GLY A 526 -37.15 7.52 -48.72
C GLY A 526 -38.28 8.12 -49.56
N ALA A 527 -38.33 9.44 -49.68
CA ALA A 527 -39.29 10.14 -50.54
C ALA A 527 -39.14 9.71 -52.01
N GLY A 528 -37.91 9.63 -52.52
CA GLY A 528 -37.63 9.13 -53.86
C GLY A 528 -38.17 7.72 -54.11
N ARG A 529 -38.00 6.80 -53.15
CA ARG A 529 -38.58 5.45 -53.21
C ARG A 529 -40.11 5.46 -53.23
N ILE A 530 -40.75 6.32 -52.44
CA ILE A 530 -42.22 6.47 -52.42
C ILE A 530 -42.73 7.04 -53.74
N PHE A 531 -42.07 8.04 -54.32
CA PHE A 531 -42.45 8.60 -55.62
C PHE A 531 -42.25 7.60 -56.77
N ALA A 532 -41.15 6.84 -56.77
CA ALA A 532 -40.90 5.81 -57.78
C ALA A 532 -41.92 4.65 -57.70
N SER A 533 -42.26 4.19 -56.49
CA SER A 533 -43.29 3.17 -56.29
C SER A 533 -44.71 3.64 -56.65
N ARG A 534 -45.02 4.93 -56.51
CA ARG A 534 -46.29 5.52 -57.00
C ARG A 534 -46.36 5.64 -58.52
N LYS A 535 -45.23 5.84 -59.21
CA LYS A 535 -45.14 5.75 -60.68
C LYS A 535 -45.22 4.30 -61.18
N ALA A 536 -44.85 3.33 -60.34
CA ALA A 536 -45.04 1.91 -60.57
C ALA A 536 -46.38 1.42 -59.99
N LYS A 537 -47.51 2.05 -60.40
CA LYS A 537 -48.81 1.37 -60.30
C LYS A 537 -49.06 0.60 -61.60
N PRO A 538 -49.67 -0.60 -61.54
CA PRO A 538 -49.69 -1.54 -62.65
C PRO A 538 -50.52 -0.96 -63.81
N HIS A 539 -50.04 -1.19 -65.04
CA HIS A 539 -50.90 -1.16 -66.21
C HIS A 539 -51.98 -2.23 -66.01
N GLU A 540 -53.18 -1.80 -65.63
CA GLU A 540 -54.40 -2.58 -65.69
C GLU A 540 -55.05 -2.32 -67.06
N GLY A 541 -55.35 -3.41 -67.79
CA GLY A 541 -56.16 -3.44 -69.02
C GLY A 541 -55.40 -3.02 -70.29
N GLU A 542 -55.60 -3.58 -71.49
CA GLU A 542 -56.56 -4.51 -72.12
C GLU A 542 -55.78 -5.04 -73.35
N GLY A 543 -55.82 -6.29 -73.78
CA GLY A 543 -56.96 -7.01 -74.33
C GLY A 543 -56.53 -7.75 -75.61
N LYS A 544 -57.11 -8.95 -75.80
CA LYS A 544 -57.08 -9.88 -76.94
C LYS A 544 -55.89 -10.81 -77.11
#